data_AF-A0A812HJI0-F1
#
_entry.id   AF-A0A812HJI0-F1
#
_cell.length_a   1.000
_cell.length_b   1.000
_cell.length_c   1.000
_cell.angle_alpha   90.00
_cell.angle_beta   90.00
_cell.angle_gamma   90.00
#
_symmetry.space_group_name_H-M   'P 1'
#
loop_
_entity.id
_entity.type
_entity.pdbx_description
1 polymer ?
#
loop_
_entity_poly.entity_id
_entity_poly.type
_entity_poly.pdbx_seq_one_letter_code
_entity_poly.pdbx_strand_id
1 'polypeptide(L)' 'MSFNLSLLPPDEKNKIELDKQASFLVWKLKEAKSGPEVIEEQLSKINDADEKVFFQQAVDKYKRVMGVA' A
#
# COMPACT_ATOMS: atom_id res chain seq x y z
N MET A 1 10.79 15.24 -18.45
CA MET A 1 10.04 14.03 -18.84
C MET A 1 8.71 14.06 -18.10
N SER A 2 7.57 14.02 -18.78
CA SER A 2 6.25 13.89 -18.15
C SER A 2 5.81 12.43 -18.19
N PHE A 3 5.40 11.89 -17.04
CA PHE A 3 4.78 10.57 -16.96
C PHE A 3 3.27 10.75 -16.75
N ASN A 4 2.45 10.30 -17.70
CA ASN A 4 1.00 10.41 -17.61
C ASN A 4 0.41 9.14 -16.99
N LEU A 5 0.16 9.18 -15.68
CA LEU A 5 -0.40 8.06 -14.92
C LEU A 5 -1.80 7.65 -15.40
N SER A 6 -2.54 8.57 -16.03
CA SER A 6 -3.89 8.30 -16.54
C SER A 6 -3.88 7.39 -17.77
N LEU A 7 -2.76 7.27 -18.48
CA LEU A 7 -2.62 6.40 -19.66
C LEU A 7 -2.08 5.01 -19.33
N LEU A 8 -1.79 4.74 -18.05
CA LEU A 8 -1.28 3.43 -17.64
C LEU A 8 -2.33 2.33 -17.84
N PRO A 9 -1.88 1.10 -18.11
CA PRO A 9 -2.70 -0.10 -18.02
C PRO A 9 -3.44 -0.20 -16.67
N PRO A 10 -4.64 -0.83 -16.62
CA PRO A 10 -5.41 -0.96 -15.39
C PRO A 10 -4.66 -1.63 -14.22
N ASP A 11 -3.84 -2.64 -14.52
CA ASP A 11 -3.02 -3.36 -13.54
C ASP A 11 -1.92 -2.46 -12.93
N GLU A 12 -1.28 -1.63 -13.75
CA GLU A 12 -0.32 -0.64 -13.26
C GLU A 12 -0.99 0.45 -12.40
N LYS A 13 -2.18 0.90 -12.80
CA LYS A 13 -2.98 1.83 -11.97
C LYS A 13 -3.37 1.20 -10.63
N ASN A 14 -3.71 -0.08 -10.61
CA ASN A 14 -4.06 -0.76 -9.38
C ASN A 14 -2.86 -0.87 -8.43
N LYS A 15 -1.66 -1.16 -8.96
CA LYS A 15 -0.42 -1.13 -8.16
C LYS A 15 -0.16 0.24 -7.53
N ILE A 16 -0.41 1.33 -8.25
CA ILE A 16 -0.29 2.70 -7.68
C ILE A 16 -1.28 2.91 -6.54
N GLU A 17 -2.53 2.46 -6.71
CA GLU A 17 -3.55 2.56 -5.68
C GLU A 17 -3.18 1.74 -4.42
N LEU A 18 -2.65 0.53 -4.60
CA LEU A 18 -2.16 -0.31 -3.51
C LEU A 18 -0.97 0.31 -2.78
N ASP A 19 0.02 0.86 -3.49
CA ASP A 19 1.16 1.56 -2.88
C ASP A 19 0.69 2.80 -2.08
N LYS A 20 -0.29 3.55 -2.61
CA LYS A 20 -0.93 4.67 -1.90
C LYS A 20 -1.60 4.20 -0.61
N GLN A 21 -2.42 3.15 -0.67
CA GLN A 21 -3.10 2.60 0.49
C GLN A 21 -2.11 2.11 1.56
N ALA A 22 -1.06 1.39 1.16
CA ALA A 22 -0.01 0.95 2.07
C ALA A 22 0.64 2.14 2.80
N SER A 23 1.02 3.19 2.07
CA SER A 23 1.61 4.40 2.67
C SER A 23 0.68 5.06 3.69
N PHE A 24 -0.62 5.12 3.39
CA PHE A 24 -1.61 5.76 4.24
C PHE A 24 -1.87 4.96 5.52
N LEU A 25 -1.94 3.63 5.41
CA LEU A 25 -2.11 2.78 6.59
C LEU A 25 -0.89 2.84 7.51
N VAL A 26 0.33 2.79 6.97
CA VAL A 26 1.54 2.95 7.79
C VAL A 26 1.59 4.32 8.45
N TRP A 27 1.18 5.38 7.75
CA TRP A 27 1.04 6.70 8.37
C TRP A 27 0.02 6.69 9.52
N LYS A 28 -1.12 6.02 9.39
CA LYS A 28 -2.08 5.88 10.50
C LYS A 28 -1.47 5.15 11.70
N LEU A 29 -0.64 4.14 11.48
CA LEU A 29 0.08 3.45 12.57
C LEU A 29 1.03 4.42 13.27
N LYS A 30 1.84 5.15 12.50
CA LYS A 30 2.79 6.14 13.03
C LYS A 30 2.10 7.20 13.89
N GLU A 31 0.96 7.68 13.45
CA GLU A 31 0.18 8.71 14.12
C GLU A 31 -0.76 8.14 15.22
N ALA A 32 -0.65 6.85 15.55
CA ALA A 32 -1.51 6.15 16.51
C ALA A 32 -3.02 6.31 16.24
N LYS A 33 -3.41 6.43 14.96
CA LYS A 33 -4.82 6.58 14.51
C LYS A 33 -5.50 5.24 14.23
N SER A 34 -4.73 4.17 14.11
CA SER A 34 -5.21 2.80 13.91
C SER A 34 -4.15 1.81 14.40
N GLY A 35 -4.55 0.58 14.72
CA GLY A 35 -3.61 -0.50 15.02
C GLY A 35 -3.24 -1.32 13.77
N PRO A 36 -2.31 -2.29 13.91
CA PRO A 36 -1.80 -3.10 12.79
C PRO A 36 -2.88 -3.92 12.07
N GLU A 37 -4.01 -4.20 12.72
CA GLU A 37 -5.14 -4.96 12.17
C GLU A 37 -5.67 -4.38 10.85
N VAL A 38 -5.57 -3.06 10.64
CA VAL A 38 -6.05 -2.42 9.39
C VAL A 38 -5.28 -2.87 8.15
N ILE A 39 -4.04 -3.33 8.31
CA ILE A 39 -3.23 -3.88 7.22
C ILE A 39 -3.73 -5.29 6.88
N GLU A 40 -4.02 -6.11 7.89
CA GLU A 40 -4.56 -7.47 7.72
C GLU A 40 -5.97 -7.42 7.09
N GLU A 41 -6.81 -6.50 7.55
CA GLU A 41 -8.11 -6.25 6.94
C GLU A 41 -7.99 -5.85 5.46
N GLN A 42 -7.03 -4.99 5.12
CA GLN A 42 -6.82 -4.61 3.72
C GLN A 42 -6.32 -5.78 2.88
N LEU A 43 -5.38 -6.58 3.39
CA LEU A 43 -4.91 -7.80 2.74
C LEU A 43 -6.04 -8.81 2.47
N SER A 44 -7.02 -8.91 3.38
CA SER A 44 -8.17 -9.79 3.22
C SER A 44 -9.11 -9.39 2.06
N LYS A 45 -9.10 -8.09 1.69
CA LYS A 45 -9.94 -7.54 0.61
C LYS A 45 -9.30 -7.67 -0.78
N ILE A 46 -7.99 -7.88 -0.83
CA ILE A 46 -7.27 -8.12 -2.09
C ILE A 46 -7.50 -9.59 -2.47
N ASN A 47 -7.90 -9.86 -3.71
CA ASN A 47 -8.16 -11.23 -4.17
C ASN A 47 -6.97 -11.83 -4.91
N ASP A 48 -6.25 -11.01 -5.67
CA ASP A 48 -5.10 -11.43 -6.44
C ASP A 48 -3.86 -11.65 -5.55
N ALA A 49 -3.15 -12.75 -5.79
CA ALA A 49 -2.02 -13.15 -4.95
C ALA A 49 -0.79 -12.25 -5.16
N ASP A 50 -0.54 -11.83 -6.40
CA ASP A 50 0.60 -10.97 -6.73
C ASP A 50 0.36 -9.56 -6.17
N GLU A 51 -0.88 -9.08 -6.18
CA GLU A 51 -1.28 -7.82 -5.55
C GLU A 51 -1.12 -7.84 -4.03
N LYS A 52 -1.41 -8.97 -3.37
CA LYS A 52 -1.14 -9.13 -1.92
C LYS A 52 0.35 -9.01 -1.63
N VAL A 53 1.16 -9.72 -2.41
CA VAL A 53 2.62 -9.67 -2.25
C VAL A 53 3.13 -8.25 -2.48
N PHE A 54 2.67 -7.59 -3.54
CA PHE A 54 3.03 -6.20 -3.83
C PHE A 54 2.62 -5.24 -2.70
N PHE A 55 1.39 -5.37 -2.21
CA PHE A 55 0.89 -4.54 -1.11
C PHE A 55 1.72 -4.73 0.17
N GLN A 56 2.03 -5.98 0.53
CA GLN A 56 2.88 -6.28 1.69
C GLN A 56 4.28 -5.67 1.54
N GLN A 57 4.90 -5.79 0.37
CA GLN A 57 6.19 -5.16 0.09
C GLN A 57 6.14 -3.63 0.21
N ALA A 58 5.04 -3.01 -0.24
CA ALA A 58 4.82 -1.58 -0.09
C ALA A 58 4.65 -1.18 1.40
N VAL A 59 3.92 -1.97 2.18
CA VAL A 59 3.82 -1.79 3.64
C VAL A 59 5.20 -1.84 4.28
N ASP A 60 6.01 -2.85 3.98
CA ASP A 60 7.36 -3.02 4.54
C ASP A 60 8.31 -1.88 4.13
N LYS A 61 8.18 -1.40 2.88
CA LYS A 61 8.87 -0.20 2.40
C LYS A 61 8.49 1.02 3.24
N TYR A 62 7.20 1.29 3.43
CA TYR A 62 6.76 2.49 4.14
C TYR A 62 7.01 2.41 5.65
N LYS A 63 6.94 1.22 6.27
CA LYS A 63 7.37 1.01 7.66
C LYS A 63 8.81 1.48 7.86
N ARG A 64 9.73 1.06 6.97
CA ARG A 64 11.13 1.50 6.98
C ARG A 64 11.29 3.00 6.76
N VAL A 65 10.61 3.57 5.75
CA VAL A 65 10.68 5.00 5.42
C VAL A 65 10.16 5.87 6.57
N MET A 66 9.10 5.43 7.25
CA MET A 66 8.42 6.22 8.28
C MET A 66 8.92 5.95 9.71
N GLY A 67 9.75 4.91 9.91
CA GLY A 67 10.28 4.51 11.22
C GLY A 67 9.26 3.79 12.10
N VAL A 68 8.38 2.98 11.50
CA VAL A 68 7.37 2.17 12.19
C VAL A 68 7.84 0.72 12.24
N ALA A 69 7.85 0.12 13.43
CA ALA A 69 8.25 -1.27 13.66
C ALA A 69 7.24 -2.29 13.12
#